data_AF-A0A967YY28-F1
#
_entry.id   AF-A0A967YY28-F1
#
_cell.length_a   1.000
_cell.length_b   1.000
_cell.length_c   1.000
_cell.angle_alpha   90.00
_cell.angle_beta   90.00
_cell.angle_gamma   90.00
#
_symmetry.space_group_name_H-M   'P 1'
#
loop_
_entity.id
_entity.type
_entity.pdbx_description
1 polymer ?
#
loop_
_entity_poly.entity_id
_entity_poly.type
_entity_poly.pdbx_seq_one_letter_code
_entity_poly.pdbx_strand_id
1 'polypeptide(L)'
;MIGVGAMIGAGIFVLTGIAAGEAGPASIFSFALNGAVTLLTAFAYAELASAIPRAGGGYSFVRMAFPGAAGFVAGWMLWFAYTVACSLYALGFAGYFWEFFHKYTPGFTSAVLGFVGDNPASLLITLLVGLIFIWLNMRGAAVTGKTENVLTLSKIIILMIF
;
A
#
# COMPACT_ATOMS: atom_id res chain seq x y z
N MET A 1 -7.22 -12.13 7.73
CA MET A 1 -5.85 -11.64 7.47
C MET A 1 -5.82 -10.36 6.63
N ILE A 2 -6.90 -9.96 5.96
CA ILE A 2 -6.95 -8.75 5.10
C ILE A 2 -6.41 -7.50 5.81
N GLY A 3 -6.75 -7.28 7.10
CA GLY A 3 -6.24 -6.14 7.86
C GLY A 3 -4.72 -6.17 8.08
N VAL A 4 -4.13 -7.35 8.34
CA VAL A 4 -2.67 -7.52 8.50
C VAL A 4 -1.96 -7.36 7.16
N GLY A 5 -2.53 -7.93 6.09
CA GLY A 5 -2.00 -7.82 4.72
C GLY A 5 -1.94 -6.39 4.20
N ALA A 6 -2.96 -5.59 4.51
CA ALA A 6 -3.02 -4.17 4.16
C ALA A 6 -1.97 -3.33 4.91
N MET A 7 -1.54 -3.74 6.11
CA MET A 7 -0.52 -3.03 6.90
C MET A 7 0.90 -3.44 6.50
N ILE A 8 1.11 -4.71 6.14
CA ILE A 8 2.41 -5.21 5.65
C ILE A 8 2.51 -4.93 4.15
N GLY A 9 3.08 -3.78 3.78
CA GLY A 9 3.17 -3.33 2.39
C GLY A 9 4.48 -2.62 2.06
N ALA A 10 4.43 -1.71 1.07
CA ALA A 10 5.61 -0.93 0.65
C ALA A 10 6.22 -0.08 1.77
N GLY A 11 5.49 0.19 2.86
CA GLY A 11 6.04 0.82 4.06
C GLY A 11 7.28 0.08 4.58
N ILE A 12 7.15 -1.24 4.80
CA ILE A 12 8.22 -2.06 5.37
C ILE A 12 9.28 -2.36 4.31
N PHE A 13 8.86 -2.70 3.09
CA PHE A 13 9.80 -3.13 2.05
C PHE A 13 10.53 -1.97 1.37
N VAL A 14 9.83 -0.90 0.96
CA VAL A 14 10.39 0.23 0.20
C VAL A 14 10.82 1.37 1.12
N LEU A 15 9.86 1.93 1.87
CA LEU A 15 10.05 3.20 2.58
C LEU A 15 11.03 3.09 3.74
N THR A 16 11.14 1.91 4.36
CA THR A 16 12.05 1.70 5.49
C THR A 16 13.51 1.87 5.06
N GLY A 17 13.88 1.37 3.88
CA GLY A 17 15.23 1.57 3.32
C GLY A 17 15.52 3.04 3.00
N ILE A 18 14.56 3.76 2.41
CA ILE A 18 14.69 5.19 2.12
C ILE A 18 14.84 5.99 3.43
N ALA A 19 14.00 5.72 4.42
CA ALA A 19 14.05 6.40 5.72
C ALA A 19 15.37 6.13 6.45
N ALA A 20 15.87 4.90 6.40
CA ALA A 20 17.17 4.55 6.98
C ALA A 20 18.34 5.19 6.22
N GLY A 21 18.23 5.37 4.90
CA GLY A 21 19.25 6.06 4.10
C GLY A 21 19.36 7.55 4.42
N GLU A 22 18.22 8.24 4.59
CA GLU A 22 18.18 9.68 4.85
C GLU A 22 18.40 10.02 6.33
N ALA A 23 17.67 9.36 7.24
CA ALA A 23 17.69 9.66 8.68
C ALA A 23 18.62 8.73 9.49
N GLY A 24 19.18 7.69 8.86
CA GLY A 24 20.02 6.72 9.56
C GLY A 24 19.26 5.89 10.60
N PRO A 25 19.97 5.38 11.63
CA PRO A 25 19.37 4.63 12.73
C PRO A 25 18.28 5.40 13.50
N ALA A 26 18.28 6.74 13.43
CA ALA A 26 17.30 7.59 14.11
C ALA A 26 15.88 7.45 13.53
N SER A 27 15.72 6.88 12.32
CA SER A 27 14.42 6.57 11.71
C SER A 27 13.51 5.72 12.62
N ILE A 28 14.09 4.93 13.54
CA ILE A 28 13.33 4.13 14.52
C ILE A 28 12.42 5.00 15.42
N PHE A 29 12.84 6.23 15.75
CA PHE A 29 12.03 7.12 16.57
C PHE A 29 10.79 7.61 15.81
N SER A 30 10.93 7.89 14.52
CA SER A 30 9.79 8.25 13.65
C SER A 30 8.81 7.08 13.52
N PHE A 31 9.31 5.85 13.36
CA PHE A 31 8.45 4.67 13.32
C PHE A 31 7.76 4.39 14.66
N ALA A 32 8.45 4.56 15.79
CA ALA A 32 7.88 4.39 17.12
C ALA A 32 6.77 5.41 17.38
N LEU A 33 6.99 6.69 17.05
CA LEU A 33 5.98 7.74 17.17
C LEU A 33 4.76 7.43 16.30
N ASN A 34 4.98 7.06 15.03
CA ASN A 34 3.90 6.68 14.13
C ASN A 34 3.12 5.45 14.63
N GLY A 35 3.81 4.47 15.21
CA GLY A 35 3.20 3.31 15.85
C GLY A 35 2.28 3.71 17.00
N ALA A 36 2.72 4.61 17.88
CA ALA A 36 1.89 5.12 18.97
C ALA A 36 0.62 5.82 18.47
N VAL A 37 0.73 6.71 17.47
CA VAL A 37 -0.43 7.40 16.86
C VAL A 37 -1.39 6.40 16.21
N THR A 38 -0.86 5.39 15.53
CA THR A 38 -1.66 4.37 14.85
C THR A 38 -2.38 3.47 15.87
N LEU A 39 -1.75 3.14 17.01
CA LEU A 39 -2.39 2.37 18.08
C LEU A 39 -3.59 3.11 18.69
N LEU A 40 -3.44 4.40 18.99
CA LEU A 40 -4.55 5.24 19.48
C LEU A 40 -5.71 5.26 18.47
N THR A 41 -5.38 5.40 17.19
CA THR A 41 -6.36 5.36 16.11
C THR A 41 -7.04 3.98 16.03
N ALA A 42 -6.28 2.90 16.17
CA ALA A 42 -6.81 1.54 16.14
C ALA A 42 -7.79 1.27 17.30
N PHE A 43 -7.50 1.76 18.51
CA PHE A 43 -8.43 1.65 19.64
C PHE A 43 -9.74 2.40 19.40
N ALA A 44 -9.66 3.64 18.91
CA ALA A 44 -10.87 4.40 18.55
C ALA A 44 -11.70 3.66 17.48
N TYR A 45 -11.05 3.13 16.44
CA TYR A 45 -11.73 2.36 15.41
C TYR A 45 -12.33 1.05 15.95
N ALA A 46 -11.67 0.38 16.90
CA ALA A 46 -12.18 -0.84 17.52
C ALA A 46 -13.45 -0.58 18.33
N GLU A 47 -13.48 0.50 19.13
CA GLU A 47 -14.66 0.92 19.88
C GLU A 47 -15.81 1.26 18.93
N LEU A 48 -15.57 2.11 17.92
CA LEU A 48 -16.61 2.51 16.97
C LEU A 48 -17.12 1.35 16.12
N ALA A 49 -16.25 0.42 15.70
CA ALA A 49 -16.66 -0.76 14.96
C ALA A 49 -17.52 -1.72 15.80
N SER A 50 -17.26 -1.80 17.12
CA SER A 50 -18.09 -2.59 18.03
C SER A 50 -19.45 -1.95 18.29
N ALA A 51 -19.51 -0.61 18.36
CA ALA A 51 -20.74 0.14 18.61
C ALA A 51 -21.62 0.30 17.36
N ILE A 52 -21.02 0.38 16.16
CA ILE A 52 -21.70 0.67 14.90
C ILE A 52 -21.40 -0.45 13.89
N PRO A 53 -22.12 -1.59 13.95
CA PRO A 53 -21.88 -2.75 13.07
C PRO A 53 -22.52 -2.54 11.69
N ARG A 54 -22.13 -1.47 11.00
CA ARG A 54 -22.58 -1.14 9.63
C ARG A 54 -21.42 -1.15 8.67
N ALA A 55 -21.68 -1.61 7.44
CA ALA A 55 -20.73 -1.50 6.36
C ALA A 55 -20.52 -0.03 5.98
N GLY A 56 -19.25 0.38 5.82
CA GLY A 56 -18.89 1.75 5.41
C GLY A 56 -17.61 2.31 6.04
N GLY A 57 -17.01 1.61 7.01
CA GLY A 57 -15.69 1.94 7.57
C GLY A 57 -15.63 3.34 8.19
N GLY A 58 -14.43 3.94 8.18
CA GLY A 58 -14.16 5.25 8.81
C GLY A 58 -15.06 6.38 8.30
N TYR A 59 -15.42 6.38 7.02
CA TYR A 59 -16.34 7.37 6.46
C TYR A 59 -17.74 7.29 7.11
N SER A 60 -18.27 6.08 7.31
CA SER A 60 -19.58 5.91 7.95
C SER A 60 -19.59 6.43 9.39
N PHE A 61 -18.48 6.25 10.11
CA PHE A 61 -18.32 6.76 11.47
C PHE A 61 -18.35 8.28 11.51
N VAL A 62 -17.53 8.93 10.67
CA VAL A 62 -17.45 10.40 10.63
C VAL A 62 -18.76 11.00 10.13
N ARG A 63 -19.39 10.41 9.12
CA ARG A 63 -20.68 10.87 8.60
C ARG A 63 -21.80 10.77 9.63
N MET A 64 -21.76 9.78 10.52
CA MET A 64 -22.75 9.63 11.59
C MET A 64 -22.54 10.66 12.71
N ALA A 65 -21.30 10.92 13.10
CA ALA A 65 -20.98 11.89 14.15
C ALA A 65 -21.08 13.35 13.68
N PHE A 66 -20.66 13.65 12.45
CA PHE A 66 -20.57 14.99 11.89
C PHE A 66 -21.22 15.05 10.49
N PRO A 67 -22.57 15.10 10.42
CA PRO A 67 -23.28 15.19 9.15
C PRO A 67 -23.01 16.54 8.44
N GLY A 68 -23.17 16.55 7.11
CA GLY A 68 -22.97 17.74 6.27
C GLY A 68 -21.56 17.84 5.67
N ALA A 69 -21.00 19.05 5.64
CA ALA A 69 -19.73 19.32 4.96
C ALA A 69 -18.54 18.54 5.55
N ALA A 70 -18.49 18.36 6.88
CA ALA A 70 -17.41 17.64 7.56
C ALA A 70 -17.35 16.15 7.13
N GLY A 71 -18.49 15.47 7.10
CA GLY A 71 -18.58 14.09 6.58
C GLY A 71 -18.21 13.98 5.10
N PHE A 72 -18.59 14.96 4.28
CA PHE A 72 -18.22 15.01 2.86
C PHE A 72 -16.71 15.14 2.66
N VAL A 73 -16.08 16.09 3.37
CA VAL A 73 -14.62 16.28 3.33
C VAL A 73 -13.89 15.03 3.78
N ALA A 74 -14.34 14.38 4.87
CA ALA A 74 -13.73 13.14 5.35
C ALA A 74 -13.77 12.02 4.29
N GLY A 75 -14.88 11.90 3.54
CA GLY A 75 -14.99 10.94 2.44
C GLY A 75 -13.98 11.23 1.32
N TRP A 76 -13.85 12.50 0.91
CA TRP A 76 -12.86 12.89 -0.10
C TRP A 76 -11.43 12.69 0.36
N MET A 77 -11.10 13.05 1.60
CA MET A 77 -9.78 12.83 2.16
C MET A 77 -9.41 11.34 2.15
N LEU A 78 -10.35 10.46 2.50
CA LEU A 78 -10.13 9.02 2.47
C LEU A 78 -9.89 8.51 1.04
N TRP A 79 -10.66 9.00 0.08
CA TRP A 79 -10.51 8.63 -1.33
C TRP A 79 -9.15 9.08 -1.91
N PHE A 80 -8.74 10.31 -1.62
CA PHE A 80 -7.41 10.81 -2.02
C PHE A 80 -6.29 10.02 -1.35
N ALA A 81 -6.40 9.74 -0.04
CA ALA A 81 -5.41 8.95 0.69
C ALA A 81 -5.22 7.55 0.07
N TYR A 82 -6.30 6.86 -0.27
CA TYR A 82 -6.22 5.57 -0.96
C TYR A 82 -5.62 5.68 -2.36
N THR A 83 -5.97 6.72 -3.12
CA THR A 83 -5.41 6.92 -4.46
C THR A 83 -3.90 7.14 -4.42
N VAL A 84 -3.42 7.97 -3.49
CA VAL A 84 -1.98 8.21 -3.28
C VAL A 84 -1.28 6.92 -2.83
N ALA A 85 -1.89 6.17 -1.90
CA ALA A 85 -1.33 4.90 -1.45
C ALA A 85 -1.22 3.87 -2.58
N CYS A 86 -2.25 3.74 -3.42
CA CYS A 86 -2.21 2.87 -4.60
C CYS A 86 -1.11 3.28 -5.59
N SER A 87 -0.94 4.57 -5.84
CA SER A 87 0.15 5.08 -6.69
C SER A 87 1.52 4.73 -6.12
N LEU A 88 1.71 4.92 -4.81
CA LEU A 88 2.96 4.58 -4.12
C LEU A 88 3.26 3.07 -4.23
N TYR A 89 2.26 2.21 -4.05
CA TYR A 89 2.42 0.77 -4.18
C TYR A 89 2.79 0.34 -5.61
N ALA A 90 2.15 0.94 -6.62
CA ALA A 90 2.47 0.66 -8.02
C ALA A 90 3.91 1.07 -8.36
N LEU A 91 4.34 2.27 -7.92
CA LEU A 91 5.71 2.76 -8.12
C LEU A 91 6.74 1.89 -7.40
N GLY A 92 6.49 1.56 -6.14
CA GLY A 92 7.39 0.71 -5.36
C GLY A 92 7.56 -0.68 -5.98
N PHE A 93 6.47 -1.27 -6.46
CA PHE A 93 6.53 -2.55 -7.17
C PHE A 93 7.30 -2.44 -8.49
N ALA A 94 7.03 -1.41 -9.30
CA ALA A 94 7.73 -1.21 -10.56
C ALA A 94 9.24 -1.03 -10.37
N GLY A 95 9.66 -0.31 -9.33
CA GLY A 95 11.07 -0.15 -8.97
C GLY A 95 11.75 -1.48 -8.67
N TYR A 96 11.18 -2.30 -7.77
CA TYR A 96 11.75 -3.62 -7.46
C TYR A 96 11.70 -4.58 -8.63
N PHE A 97 10.62 -4.56 -9.40
CA PHE A 97 10.49 -5.38 -10.59
C PHE A 97 11.61 -5.04 -11.59
N TRP A 98 11.88 -3.75 -11.79
CA TRP A 98 12.96 -3.31 -12.66
C TRP A 98 14.33 -3.78 -12.18
N GLU A 99 14.65 -3.56 -10.90
CA GLU A 99 15.94 -3.94 -10.31
C GLU A 99 16.18 -5.46 -10.37
N PHE A 100 15.13 -6.26 -10.14
CA PHE A 100 15.18 -7.72 -10.26
C PHE A 100 15.56 -8.15 -11.68
N PHE A 101 14.85 -7.63 -12.70
CA PHE A 101 15.13 -8.00 -14.09
C PHE A 101 16.47 -7.46 -14.58
N HIS A 102 16.90 -6.30 -14.09
CA HIS A 102 18.22 -5.75 -14.40
C HIS A 102 19.34 -6.66 -13.89
N LYS A 103 19.19 -7.20 -12.67
CA LYS A 103 20.18 -8.07 -12.03
C LYS A 103 20.25 -9.47 -12.63
N TYR A 104 19.11 -10.09 -12.94
CA TYR A 104 19.06 -11.50 -13.37
C TYR A 104 18.87 -11.70 -14.88
N THR A 105 18.37 -10.70 -15.60
CA THR A 105 18.11 -10.76 -17.04
C THR A 105 18.51 -9.44 -17.73
N PRO A 106 19.80 -9.04 -17.65
CA PRO A 106 20.25 -7.73 -18.11
C PRO A 106 19.93 -7.44 -19.59
N GLY A 107 19.91 -8.49 -20.44
CA GLY A 107 19.55 -8.39 -21.86
C GLY A 107 18.09 -7.99 -22.12
N PHE A 108 17.16 -8.36 -21.24
CA PHE A 108 15.76 -7.93 -21.33
C PHE A 108 15.65 -6.43 -20.98
N THR A 109 16.29 -6.02 -19.87
CA THR A 109 16.28 -4.61 -19.46
C THR A 109 16.97 -3.69 -20.46
N SER A 110 18.11 -4.10 -21.05
CA SER A 110 18.81 -3.29 -22.03
C SER A 110 18.04 -3.15 -23.35
N ALA A 111 17.30 -4.19 -23.77
CA ALA A 111 16.41 -4.11 -24.94
C ALA A 111 15.24 -3.15 -24.70
N VAL A 112 14.62 -3.21 -23.51
CA VAL A 112 13.53 -2.30 -23.12
C VAL A 112 14.04 -0.85 -23.00
N LEU A 113 15.21 -0.65 -22.40
CA LEU A 113 15.87 0.65 -22.32
C LEU A 113 16.23 1.23 -23.68
N GLY A 114 16.76 0.41 -24.58
CA GLY A 114 17.13 0.83 -25.92
C GLY A 114 15.94 1.23 -26.79
N PHE A 115 14.75 0.71 -26.50
CA PHE A 115 13.53 1.02 -27.23
C PHE A 115 12.76 2.21 -26.65
N VAL A 116 12.76 2.38 -25.32
CA VAL A 116 11.85 3.30 -24.63
C VAL A 116 12.59 4.38 -23.82
N GLY A 117 13.76 4.08 -23.23
CA GLY A 117 14.46 4.93 -22.27
C GLY A 117 14.07 4.66 -20.80
N ASP A 118 14.93 5.00 -19.84
CA ASP A 118 14.80 4.65 -18.40
C ASP A 118 13.49 5.13 -17.76
N ASN A 119 13.17 6.42 -17.89
CA ASN A 119 11.97 7.02 -17.29
C ASN A 119 10.65 6.44 -17.83
N PRO A 120 10.44 6.36 -19.16
CA PRO A 120 9.20 5.81 -19.70
C PRO A 120 9.05 4.28 -19.52
N ALA A 121 10.13 3.51 -19.39
CA ALA A 121 10.06 2.07 -19.12
C ALA A 121 9.50 1.76 -17.72
N SER A 122 9.97 2.47 -16.69
CA SER A 122 9.44 2.33 -15.32
C SER A 122 7.96 2.74 -15.22
N LEU A 123 7.57 3.77 -15.97
CA LEU A 123 6.19 4.26 -16.03
C LEU A 123 5.27 3.23 -16.73
N LEU A 124 5.72 2.59 -17.80
CA LEU A 124 4.99 1.50 -18.45
C LEU A 124 4.74 0.32 -17.51
N ILE A 125 5.76 -0.13 -16.76
CA ILE A 125 5.62 -1.22 -15.79
C ILE A 125 4.64 -0.83 -14.68
N THR A 126 4.77 0.41 -14.16
CA THR A 126 3.84 0.95 -13.16
C THR A 126 2.40 0.91 -13.66
N LEU A 127 2.15 1.36 -14.90
CA LEU A 127 0.83 1.33 -15.52
C LEU A 127 0.32 -0.10 -15.72
N LEU A 128 1.15 -1.02 -16.22
CA LEU A 128 0.77 -2.42 -16.41
C LEU A 128 0.37 -3.08 -15.10
N VAL A 129 1.17 -2.88 -14.04
CA VAL A 129 0.87 -3.40 -12.70
C VAL A 129 -0.43 -2.80 -12.17
N GLY A 130 -0.62 -1.49 -12.31
CA GLY A 130 -1.87 -0.82 -11.96
C GLY A 130 -3.10 -1.41 -12.68
N LEU A 131 -2.99 -1.63 -14.00
CA LEU A 131 -4.05 -2.25 -14.81
C LEU A 131 -4.37 -3.69 -14.38
N ILE A 132 -3.35 -4.49 -14.04
CA ILE A 132 -3.53 -5.85 -13.52
C ILE A 132 -4.30 -5.82 -12.19
N PHE A 133 -3.93 -4.93 -11.27
CA PHE A 133 -4.64 -4.80 -9.99
C PHE A 133 -6.06 -4.26 -10.17
N ILE A 134 -6.30 -3.31 -11.07
CA ILE A 134 -7.65 -2.84 -11.42
C ILE A 134 -8.49 -4.01 -11.95
N TRP A 135 -7.95 -4.76 -12.90
CA TRP A 135 -8.63 -5.92 -13.48
C TRP A 135 -8.95 -6.99 -12.43
N LEU A 136 -8.02 -7.26 -11.50
CA LEU A 136 -8.25 -8.19 -10.40
C LEU A 136 -9.36 -7.70 -9.47
N ASN A 137 -9.39 -6.40 -9.15
CA ASN A 137 -10.47 -5.79 -8.37
C ASN A 137 -11.83 -5.88 -9.06
N MET A 138 -11.89 -5.77 -10.40
CA MET A 138 -13.12 -5.92 -11.17
C MET A 138 -13.68 -7.35 -11.14
N ARG A 139 -12.85 -8.38 -10.91
CA ARG A 139 -13.29 -9.78 -10.79
C ARG A 139 -13.99 -10.11 -9.47
N GLY A 140 -14.01 -9.17 -8.53
CA GLY A 140 -14.83 -9.24 -7.32
C GLY A 140 -14.05 -9.47 -6.03
N ALA A 141 -14.60 -8.93 -4.94
CA ALA A 141 -13.96 -8.85 -3.63
C ALA A 141 -13.58 -10.21 -3.02
N ALA A 142 -14.33 -11.29 -3.35
CA ALA A 142 -14.03 -12.63 -2.87
C ALA A 142 -12.71 -13.19 -3.46
N VAL A 143 -12.42 -12.87 -4.73
CA VAL A 143 -11.17 -13.27 -5.38
C VAL A 143 -10.02 -12.43 -4.83
N THR A 144 -10.22 -11.10 -4.69
CA THR A 144 -9.25 -10.20 -4.07
C THR A 144 -8.87 -10.64 -2.66
N GLY A 145 -9.84 -11.02 -1.83
CA GLY A 145 -9.58 -11.47 -0.47
C GLY A 145 -8.76 -12.77 -0.40
N LYS A 146 -8.99 -13.71 -1.32
CA LYS A 146 -8.18 -14.94 -1.41
C LYS A 146 -6.75 -14.64 -1.84
N THR A 147 -6.58 -13.81 -2.87
CA THR A 147 -5.26 -13.36 -3.34
C THR A 147 -4.49 -12.64 -2.24
N GLU A 148 -5.17 -11.74 -1.50
CA GLU A 148 -4.57 -10.99 -0.40
C GLU A 148 -4.04 -11.90 0.71
N ASN A 149 -4.79 -12.94 1.09
CA ASN A 149 -4.33 -13.89 2.10
C ASN A 149 -3.04 -14.62 1.67
N VAL A 150 -2.94 -15.04 0.40
CA VAL A 150 -1.74 -15.69 -0.15
C VAL A 150 -0.55 -14.72 -0.15
N LEU A 151 -0.77 -13.49 -0.61
CA LEU A 151 0.25 -12.44 -0.59
C LEU A 151 0.71 -12.11 0.82
N THR A 152 -0.21 -12.00 1.77
CA THR A 152 0.10 -11.71 3.18
C THR A 152 0.96 -12.81 3.79
N LEU A 153 0.59 -14.07 3.57
CA LEU A 153 1.37 -15.20 4.08
C LEU A 153 2.79 -15.21 3.50
N SER A 154 2.90 -14.95 2.20
CA SER A 154 4.19 -14.85 1.51
C SER A 154 5.07 -13.73 2.11
N LYS A 155 4.49 -12.54 2.33
CA LYS A 155 5.19 -11.40 2.94
C LYS A 155 5.69 -11.73 4.36
N ILE A 156 4.88 -12.40 5.17
CA ILE A 156 5.26 -12.80 6.54
C ILE A 156 6.41 -13.81 6.50
N ILE A 157 6.37 -14.79 5.60
CA ILE A 157 7.46 -15.76 5.43
C ILE A 157 8.77 -15.05 5.07
N ILE A 158 8.73 -14.10 4.13
CA ILE A 158 9.92 -13.32 3.75
C ILE A 158 10.50 -12.60 4.96
N LEU A 159 9.67 -11.90 5.75
CA LEU A 159 10.11 -11.19 6.96
C LEU A 159 10.62 -12.09 8.09
N MET A 160 10.31 -13.39 8.07
CA MET A 160 10.86 -14.34 9.05
C MET A 160 12.23 -14.87 8.62
N ILE A 161 12.51 -14.90 7.31
CA ILE A 161 13.76 -15.44 6.75
C ILE A 161 14.85 -14.37 6.70
N PHE A 162 14.47 -13.12 6.40
CA PHE A 162 15.36 -11.97 6.23
C PHE A 162 15.14 -10.96 7.35
#